data_AF-A0A3D5NYQ4-F1
#
_entry.id   AF-A0A3D5NYQ4-F1
#
_cell.length_a   1.000
_cell.length_b   1.000
_cell.length_c   1.000
_cell.angle_alpha   90.00
_cell.angle_beta   90.00
_cell.angle_gamma   90.00
#
_symmetry.space_group_name_H-M   'P 1'
#
loop_
_entity.id
_entity.type
_entity.pdbx_description
1 polymer ?
#
loop_
_entity_poly.entity_id
_entity_poly.type
_entity_poly.pdbx_seq_one_letter_code
_entity_poly.pdbx_strand_id
1 'polypeptide(L)'
;TAMVNAYAPGIAIQAVLLTLGVLFTMLALYRFRIIRVTEKLRGGIISATGGIFIFYLIMMVMSMFGAQPAFMTNSSPLGIGISLLIIGVAAFNLLLDFDFIENASGKGLPGYMNWFAAFGLMVTLIWLYIEILNLLSRLRE
;
A
#
# COMPACT_ATOMS: atom_id res chain seq x y z
N THR A 1 -6.80 -15.65 9.44
CA THR A 1 -6.49 -15.20 10.82
C THR A 1 -5.94 -16.32 11.70
N ALA A 2 -6.38 -17.58 11.57
CA ALA A 2 -5.82 -18.71 12.33
C ALA A 2 -4.41 -19.20 11.87
N MET A 3 -4.07 -19.10 10.57
CA MET A 3 -2.78 -19.59 10.07
C MET A 3 -1.57 -18.70 10.39
N VAL A 4 -1.76 -17.39 10.62
CA VAL A 4 -0.65 -16.46 10.91
C VAL A 4 -0.25 -16.47 12.40
N ASN A 5 -1.21 -16.69 13.30
CA ASN A 5 -0.95 -16.74 14.75
C ASN A 5 -0.22 -18.01 15.21
N ALA A 6 -0.13 -19.05 14.38
CA ALA A 6 0.53 -20.31 14.73
C ALA A 6 2.06 -20.27 14.54
N TYR A 7 2.60 -19.34 13.74
CA TYR A 7 4.02 -19.35 13.36
C TYR A 7 4.85 -18.17 13.89
N ALA A 8 4.23 -17.04 14.29
CA ALA A 8 4.97 -15.93 14.88
C ALA A 8 4.08 -14.98 15.71
N PRO A 9 4.06 -15.10 17.05
CA PRO A 9 3.36 -14.14 17.90
C PRO A 9 4.00 -12.75 17.74
N GLY A 10 3.18 -11.76 17.34
CA GLY A 10 3.58 -10.34 17.31
C GLY A 10 3.88 -9.73 15.94
N ILE A 11 3.85 -10.47 14.83
CA ILE A 11 4.03 -9.84 13.49
C ILE A 11 2.83 -8.95 13.14
N ALA A 12 1.62 -9.41 13.44
CA ALA A 12 0.41 -8.65 13.15
C ALA A 12 0.39 -7.29 13.90
N ILE A 13 0.79 -7.28 15.18
CA ILE A 13 0.84 -6.02 15.95
C ILE A 13 1.94 -5.09 15.43
N GLN A 14 3.10 -5.62 15.03
CA GLN A 14 4.16 -4.84 14.39
C GLN A 14 3.70 -4.24 13.07
N ALA A 15 3.02 -5.03 12.23
CA ALA A 15 2.45 -4.56 10.97
C ALA A 15 1.45 -3.42 11.21
N VAL A 16 0.53 -3.57 12.16
CA VAL A 16 -0.42 -2.50 12.52
C VAL A 16 0.31 -1.24 12.97
N LEU A 17 1.30 -1.35 13.87
CA LEU A 17 2.07 -0.21 14.35
C LEU A 17 2.83 0.50 13.21
N LEU A 18 3.42 -0.25 12.28
CA LEU A 18 4.07 0.30 11.09
C LEU A 18 3.06 0.96 10.15
N THR A 19 1.90 0.35 9.93
CA THR A 19 0.85 0.90 9.06
C THR A 19 0.35 2.23 9.60
N LEU A 20 0.07 2.29 10.92
CA LEU A 20 -0.30 3.52 11.60
C LEU A 20 0.84 4.54 11.60
N GLY A 21 2.08 4.10 11.80
CA GLY A 21 3.26 4.96 11.73
C GLY A 21 3.40 5.63 10.35
N VAL A 22 3.23 4.87 9.26
CA VAL A 22 3.25 5.39 7.89
C VAL A 22 2.08 6.34 7.65
N LEU A 23 0.87 5.97 8.08
CA LEU A 23 -0.32 6.83 7.99
C LEU A 23 -0.08 8.18 8.66
N PHE A 24 0.31 8.20 9.93
CA PHE A 24 0.55 9.44 10.68
C PHE A 24 1.72 10.24 10.11
N THR A 25 2.77 9.59 9.65
CA THR A 25 3.91 10.25 9.00
C THR A 25 3.48 10.94 7.71
N MET A 26 2.75 10.24 6.84
CA MET A 26 2.25 10.81 5.58
C MET A 26 1.22 11.90 5.83
N LEU A 27 0.34 11.73 6.82
CA LEU A 27 -0.64 12.74 7.21
C LEU A 27 0.05 14.00 7.75
N ALA A 28 1.10 13.85 8.55
CA ALA A 28 1.91 14.97 9.03
C ALA A 28 2.61 15.67 7.86
N LEU A 29 3.31 14.93 6.99
CA LEU A 29 3.99 15.48 5.80
C LEU A 29 3.03 16.26 4.89
N TYR A 30 1.81 15.74 4.70
CA TYR A 30 0.75 16.40 3.96
C TYR A 30 0.27 17.68 4.65
N ARG A 31 -0.06 17.58 5.95
CA ARG A 31 -0.59 18.70 6.74
C ARG A 31 0.39 19.85 6.85
N PHE A 32 1.68 19.56 7.00
CA PHE A 32 2.74 20.57 6.99
C PHE A 32 3.06 21.10 5.59
N ARG A 33 2.37 20.62 4.55
CA ARG A 33 2.56 20.99 3.12
C ARG A 33 4.00 20.85 2.65
N ILE A 34 4.75 19.93 3.26
CA ILE A 34 6.14 19.61 2.88
C ILE A 34 6.12 18.98 1.48
N ILE A 35 5.16 18.10 1.22
CA ILE A 35 4.94 17.47 -0.08
C ILE A 35 3.61 17.97 -0.65
N ARG A 36 3.66 18.72 -1.75
CA ARG A 36 2.45 19.14 -2.48
C ARG A 36 2.12 18.12 -3.54
N VAL A 37 0.91 17.60 -3.51
CA VAL A 37 0.38 16.71 -4.55
C VAL A 37 0.16 17.54 -5.82
N THR A 38 1.11 17.47 -6.73
CA THR A 38 0.97 18.07 -8.07
C THR A 38 0.37 17.05 -9.04
N GLU A 39 -0.23 17.51 -10.14
CA GLU A 39 -0.77 16.61 -11.18
C GLU A 39 0.29 15.63 -11.72
N LYS A 40 1.56 16.05 -11.78
CA LYS A 40 2.67 15.18 -12.17
C LYS A 40 2.92 14.07 -11.14
N LEU A 41 2.92 14.42 -9.85
CA LEU A 41 3.09 13.45 -8.76
C LEU A 41 1.91 12.48 -8.71
N ARG A 42 0.68 12.99 -8.82
CA ARG A 42 -0.54 12.18 -8.88
C ARG A 42 -0.50 11.19 -10.04
N GLY A 43 -0.21 11.67 -11.26
CA GLY A 43 -0.08 10.81 -12.43
C GLY A 43 1.01 9.74 -12.27
N GLY A 44 2.15 10.10 -11.67
CA GLY A 44 3.24 9.17 -11.39
C GLY A 44 2.90 8.09 -10.36
N ILE A 45 2.16 8.43 -9.31
CA ILE A 45 1.74 7.44 -8.30
C ILE A 45 0.66 6.53 -8.88
N ILE A 46 -0.32 7.06 -9.60
CA ILE A 46 -1.38 6.26 -10.24
C ILE A 46 -0.77 5.29 -11.26
N SER A 47 0.20 5.74 -12.06
CA SER A 47 0.90 4.86 -13.00
C SER A 47 1.72 3.78 -12.29
N ALA A 48 2.36 4.09 -11.17
CA ALA A 48 3.06 3.12 -10.34
C ALA A 48 2.10 2.07 -9.75
N THR A 49 0.96 2.49 -9.19
CA THR A 49 -0.09 1.58 -8.70
C THR A 49 -0.62 0.68 -9.82
N GLY A 50 -0.86 1.25 -11.00
CA GLY A 50 -1.25 0.48 -12.20
C GLY A 50 -0.17 -0.52 -12.63
N GLY A 51 1.11 -0.14 -12.56
CA GLY A 51 2.24 -1.04 -12.82
C GLY A 51 2.30 -2.23 -11.87
N ILE A 52 2.07 -1.99 -10.58
CA ILE A 52 2.00 -3.05 -9.55
C ILE A 52 0.82 -3.99 -9.82
N PHE A 53 -0.33 -3.43 -10.21
CA PHE A 53 -1.49 -4.23 -10.58
C PHE A 53 -1.21 -5.14 -11.79
N ILE A 54 -0.59 -4.60 -12.84
CA ILE A 54 -0.18 -5.40 -14.01
C ILE A 54 0.85 -6.46 -13.61
N PHE A 55 1.81 -6.11 -12.76
CA PHE A 55 2.79 -7.06 -12.23
C PHE A 55 2.12 -8.23 -11.52
N TYR A 56 1.15 -7.97 -10.64
CA TYR A 56 0.37 -9.04 -9.99
C TYR A 56 -0.45 -9.86 -10.99
N LEU A 57 -1.00 -9.25 -12.03
CA LEU A 57 -1.74 -9.96 -13.08
C LEU A 57 -0.82 -10.90 -13.87
N ILE A 58 0.37 -10.44 -14.28
CA ILE A 58 1.38 -11.28 -14.95
C ILE A 58 1.78 -12.45 -14.05
N MET A 59 2.01 -12.20 -12.77
CA MET A 59 2.33 -13.26 -11.79
C MET A 59 1.20 -14.29 -11.68
N MET A 60 -0.05 -13.84 -11.61
CA MET A 60 -1.22 -14.72 -11.58
C MET A 60 -1.27 -15.61 -12.84
N VAL A 61 -1.10 -15.02 -14.02
CA VAL A 61 -1.11 -15.77 -15.29
C VAL A 61 0.03 -16.78 -15.36
N MET A 62 1.27 -16.40 -15.01
CA MET A 62 2.41 -17.31 -14.97
C MET A 62 2.17 -18.50 -14.02
N SER A 63 1.57 -18.24 -12.86
CA SER A 63 1.25 -19.30 -11.88
C SER A 63 0.26 -20.33 -12.43
N MET A 64 -0.66 -19.94 -13.33
CA MET A 64 -1.63 -20.85 -13.97
C MET A 64 -0.96 -21.80 -14.98
N PHE A 65 0.18 -21.40 -15.56
CA PHE A 65 0.97 -22.23 -16.48
C PHE A 65 1.99 -23.12 -15.75
N GLY A 66 1.92 -23.23 -14.42
CA GLY A 66 2.83 -24.05 -13.62
C GLY A 66 4.24 -23.45 -13.46
N ALA A 67 4.49 -22.28 -14.04
CA ALA A 67 5.68 -21.49 -13.77
C ALA A 67 5.47 -20.76 -12.44
N GLN A 68 5.93 -21.35 -11.34
CA GLN A 68 6.13 -20.61 -10.10
C GLN A 68 7.50 -19.92 -10.21
N PRO A 69 7.58 -18.63 -10.55
CA PRO A 69 8.87 -17.95 -10.59
C PRO A 69 9.58 -18.12 -9.24
N ALA A 70 10.87 -18.46 -9.25
CA ALA A 70 11.67 -18.76 -8.05
C ALA A 70 11.72 -17.65 -6.98
N PHE A 71 11.18 -16.46 -7.28
CA PHE A 71 10.93 -15.36 -6.36
C PHE A 71 9.71 -15.56 -5.44
N MET A 72 8.83 -16.53 -5.73
CA MET A 72 7.69 -16.91 -4.89
C MET A 72 8.05 -17.94 -3.81
N THR A 73 9.07 -18.78 -4.02
CA THR A 73 9.37 -19.94 -3.15
C THR A 73 10.62 -19.80 -2.30
N ASN A 74 11.53 -18.88 -2.65
CA ASN A 74 12.70 -18.58 -1.84
C ASN A 74 12.63 -17.14 -1.35
N SER A 75 13.08 -16.91 -0.11
CA SER A 75 13.45 -15.61 0.50
C SER A 75 14.52 -14.88 -0.32
N SER A 76 14.23 -14.60 -1.59
CA SER A 76 15.14 -13.90 -2.47
C SER A 76 15.16 -12.43 -2.06
N PRO A 77 16.35 -11.79 -1.91
CA PRO A 77 16.49 -10.36 -1.65
C PRO A 77 15.67 -9.48 -2.62
N LEU A 78 15.43 -10.00 -3.82
CA LEU A 78 14.61 -9.37 -4.86
C LEU A 78 13.12 -9.26 -4.47
N GLY A 79 12.56 -10.25 -3.76
CA GLY A 79 11.18 -10.21 -3.26
C GLY A 79 11.00 -9.21 -2.11
N ILE A 80 12.00 -9.11 -1.22
CA ILE A 80 12.04 -8.09 -0.16
C ILE A 80 12.11 -6.69 -0.80
N GLY A 81 12.99 -6.50 -1.78
CA GLY A 81 13.14 -5.22 -2.49
C GLY A 81 11.85 -4.79 -3.20
N ILE A 82 11.15 -5.72 -3.87
CA ILE A 82 9.86 -5.43 -4.51
C ILE A 82 8.82 -5.03 -3.47
N SER A 83 8.65 -5.79 -2.38
CA SER A 83 7.68 -5.42 -1.34
C SER A 83 7.99 -4.05 -0.72
N LEU A 84 9.27 -3.72 -0.53
CA LEU A 84 9.67 -2.41 0.00
C LEU A 84 9.32 -1.27 -0.97
N LEU A 85 9.47 -1.49 -2.28
CA LEU A 85 9.04 -0.56 -3.32
C LEU A 85 7.50 -0.39 -3.29
N ILE A 86 6.76 -1.48 -3.20
CA ILE A 86 5.29 -1.47 -3.16
C ILE A 86 4.78 -0.74 -1.91
N ILE A 87 5.39 -0.95 -0.74
CA ILE A 87 5.08 -0.21 0.48
C ILE A 87 5.32 1.29 0.28
N GLY A 88 6.42 1.66 -0.37
CA GLY A 88 6.69 3.05 -0.74
C GLY A 88 5.58 3.65 -1.59
N VAL A 89 5.17 2.94 -2.66
CA VAL A 89 4.08 3.37 -3.53
C VAL A 89 2.74 3.45 -2.78
N ALA A 90 2.43 2.48 -1.92
CA ALA A 90 1.23 2.49 -1.10
C ALA A 90 1.22 3.68 -0.12
N ALA A 91 2.36 4.02 0.48
CA ALA A 91 2.50 5.20 1.33
C ALA A 91 2.27 6.50 0.54
N PHE A 92 2.72 6.57 -0.72
CA PHE A 92 2.39 7.69 -1.60
C PHE A 92 0.92 7.72 -2.04
N ASN A 93 0.25 6.57 -2.17
CA ASN A 93 -1.20 6.54 -2.44
C ASN A 93 -1.99 7.17 -1.28
N LEU A 94 -1.58 6.97 -0.03
CA LEU A 94 -2.19 7.66 1.12
C LEU A 94 -2.12 9.19 0.98
N LEU A 95 -1.04 9.73 0.40
CA LEU A 95 -0.92 11.16 0.14
C LEU A 95 -1.98 11.64 -0.86
N LEU A 96 -2.25 10.85 -1.90
CA LEU A 96 -3.32 11.13 -2.85
C LEU A 96 -4.70 11.02 -2.22
N ASP A 97 -4.90 10.05 -1.33
CA ASP A 97 -6.16 9.89 -0.61
C ASP A 97 -6.44 11.11 0.27
N PHE A 98 -5.44 11.64 0.97
CA PHE A 98 -5.58 12.86 1.79
C PHE A 98 -5.88 14.10 0.93
N ASP A 99 -5.19 14.26 -0.20
CA ASP A 99 -5.47 15.33 -1.16
C ASP A 99 -6.88 15.21 -1.74
N PHE A 100 -7.33 14.00 -2.05
CA PHE A 100 -8.69 13.75 -2.52
C PHE A 100 -9.74 14.11 -1.46
N ILE A 101 -9.51 13.75 -0.19
CA ILE A 101 -10.40 14.11 0.93
C ILE A 101 -10.45 15.62 1.16
N GLU A 102 -9.30 16.32 1.15
CA GLU A 102 -9.26 17.78 1.32
C GLU A 102 -9.99 18.48 0.17
N ASN A 103 -9.75 18.04 -1.08
CA ASN A 103 -10.45 18.59 -2.25
C ASN A 103 -11.95 18.28 -2.27
N ALA A 104 -12.36 17.08 -1.81
CA ALA A 104 -13.77 16.69 -1.70
C ALA A 104 -14.52 17.55 -0.67
N SER A 105 -13.90 17.80 0.48
CA SER A 105 -14.49 18.62 1.56
C SER A 105 -14.49 20.12 1.28
N GLY A 106 -13.45 20.65 0.61
CA GLY A 106 -13.28 22.09 0.37
C GLY A 106 -14.10 22.67 -0.79
N LYS A 107 -14.57 21.86 -1.73
CA LYS A 107 -15.29 22.32 -2.94
C LYS A 107 -16.82 22.31 -2.83
N GLY A 108 -17.39 22.07 -1.64
CA GLY A 108 -18.85 21.97 -1.48
C GLY A 108 -19.46 20.83 -2.31
N LEU A 109 -18.66 19.81 -2.62
CA LEU A 109 -19.08 18.68 -3.41
C LEU A 109 -20.11 17.84 -2.63
N PRO A 110 -21.11 17.25 -3.32
CA PRO A 110 -22.22 16.56 -2.68
C PRO A 110 -21.75 15.47 -1.70
N GLY A 111 -22.43 15.36 -0.55
CA GLY A 111 -21.96 14.62 0.63
C GLY A 111 -21.62 13.13 0.43
N TYR A 112 -22.07 12.51 -0.67
CA TYR A 112 -21.68 11.14 -1.03
C TYR A 112 -20.17 11.01 -1.35
N MET A 113 -19.54 12.09 -1.83
CA MET A 113 -18.15 12.02 -2.28
C MET A 113 -17.15 11.96 -1.11
N ASN A 114 -17.53 12.47 0.06
CA ASN A 114 -16.74 12.30 1.30
C ASN A 114 -16.69 10.83 1.75
N TRP A 115 -17.80 10.10 1.60
CA TRP A 115 -17.84 8.67 1.92
C TRP A 115 -16.98 7.86 0.96
N PHE A 116 -17.03 8.19 -0.34
CA PHE A 116 -16.16 7.57 -1.34
C PHE A 116 -14.67 7.86 -1.08
N ALA A 117 -14.34 9.09 -0.67
CA ALA A 117 -12.98 9.46 -0.29
C ALA A 117 -12.47 8.69 0.94
N ALA A 118 -13.32 8.54 1.97
CA ALA A 118 -13.00 7.74 3.16
C ALA A 118 -12.85 6.25 2.82
N PHE A 119 -13.66 5.73 1.90
CA PHE A 119 -13.54 4.35 1.42
C PHE A 119 -12.21 4.11 0.68
N GLY A 120 -11.80 5.01 -0.21
CA GLY A 120 -10.50 4.93 -0.89
C GLY A 120 -9.34 4.86 0.09
N LEU A 121 -9.33 5.75 1.09
CA LEU A 121 -8.34 5.74 2.17
C LEU A 121 -8.31 4.40 2.91
N MET A 122 -9.48 3.84 3.24
CA MET A 122 -9.58 2.53 3.93
C MET A 122 -9.00 1.40 3.08
N VAL A 123 -9.26 1.39 1.77
CA VAL A 123 -8.70 0.39 0.85
C VAL A 123 -7.18 0.50 0.80
N THR A 124 -6.63 1.70 0.68
CA THR A 124 -5.18 1.93 0.68
C THR A 124 -4.55 1.52 2.01
N LEU A 125 -5.20 1.79 3.15
CA LEU A 125 -4.75 1.37 4.47
C LEU A 125 -4.67 -0.16 4.59
N ILE A 126 -5.73 -0.86 4.16
CA ILE A 126 -5.76 -2.33 4.19
C ILE A 126 -4.68 -2.89 3.26
N TRP A 127 -4.51 -2.31 2.08
CA TRP A 127 -3.48 -2.73 1.13
C TRP A 127 -2.07 -2.55 1.69
N LEU A 128 -1.77 -1.39 2.28
CA LEU A 128 -0.51 -1.11 2.95
C LEU A 128 -0.25 -2.11 4.09
N TYR A 129 -1.27 -2.42 4.90
CA TYR A 129 -1.16 -3.41 5.97
C TYR A 129 -0.75 -4.80 5.44
N ILE A 130 -1.42 -5.27 4.38
CA ILE A 130 -1.11 -6.57 3.77
C ILE A 130 0.33 -6.58 3.23
N GLU A 131 0.78 -5.50 2.60
CA GLU A 131 2.13 -5.44 2.05
C GLU A 131 3.21 -5.39 3.16
N ILE A 132 2.98 -4.64 4.24
CA ILE A 132 3.87 -4.64 5.41
C ILE A 132 3.93 -6.03 6.04
N LEU A 133 2.79 -6.72 6.14
CA LEU A 133 2.74 -8.09 6.65
C LEU A 133 3.55 -9.03 5.74
N ASN A 134 3.41 -8.93 4.43
CA ASN A 134 4.21 -9.68 3.46
C ASN A 134 5.71 -9.41 3.61
N LEU A 135 6.11 -8.14 3.76
CA LEU A 135 7.51 -7.77 3.99
C LEU A 135 8.04 -8.40 5.29
N LEU A 136 7.30 -8.27 6.40
CA LEU A 136 7.71 -8.83 7.68
C LEU A 136 7.78 -10.37 7.67
N SER A 137 6.90 -11.03 6.91
CA SER A 137 6.96 -12.48 6.68
C SER A 137 8.26 -12.87 5.98
N ARG A 138 8.58 -12.19 4.86
CA ARG A 138 9.79 -12.45 4.06
C ARG A 138 11.10 -12.15 4.79
N LEU A 139 11.09 -11.20 5.74
CA LEU A 139 12.26 -10.87 6.55
C LEU A 139 12.56 -11.90 7.65
N ARG A 140 11.60 -12.77 7.98
CA ARG A 140 11.70 -13.77 9.05
C ARG A 140 11.86 -15.20 8.53
N GLU A 141 11.67 -15.43 7.23
CA GLU A 141 11.94 -16.68 6.51
C GLU A 141 13.41 -16.77 6.07
#